data_AF-A0AAU2VQN3-F1
#
_entry.id   AF-A0AAU2VQN3-F1
#
_cell.length_a   1.000
_cell.length_b   1.000
_cell.length_c   1.000
_cell.angle_alpha   90.00
_cell.angle_beta   90.00
_cell.angle_gamma   90.00
#
_symmetry.space_group_name_H-M   'P 1'
#
loop_
_entity.id
_entity.type
_entity.pdbx_description
1 polymer ?
#
loop_
_entity_poly.entity_id
_entity_poly.type
_entity_poly.pdbx_seq_one_letter_code
_entity_poly.pdbx_strand_id
1 'polypeptide(L)'
;MMNWIRRPLPHHEETNVVFFRGMSLDALVRGLLGADRMPLAYSTGPEWGVVMHDMLSWESGDYDPVHYGTLCPPGAELVVVVTEPCIAKAHGPSFAYYRDGDVITHFSFESPSQPWGAEPGLLTPALTAARLTGPHAELDGDDVEERIMAAVAGFFSLPDLDMP
;
A
#
# COMPACT_ATOMS: atom_id res chain seq x y z
N MET A 1 12.36 -14.03 -2.72
CA MET A 1 12.81 -13.89 -4.12
C MET A 1 11.65 -13.32 -4.91
N MET A 2 11.81 -12.12 -5.45
CA MET A 2 10.76 -11.43 -6.21
C MET A 2 10.64 -12.04 -7.61
N ASN A 3 9.42 -12.40 -8.02
CA ASN A 3 9.10 -12.90 -9.35
C ASN A 3 8.51 -11.78 -10.19
N TRP A 4 9.25 -11.36 -11.21
CA TRP A 4 8.79 -10.39 -12.20
C TRP A 4 7.86 -11.06 -13.20
N ILE A 5 6.65 -10.52 -13.35
CA ILE A 5 5.72 -10.92 -14.39
C ILE A 5 6.17 -10.20 -15.66
N ARG A 6 6.71 -10.98 -16.61
CA ARG A 6 7.48 -10.48 -17.77
C ARG A 6 6.68 -9.49 -18.64
N ARG A 7 6.77 -8.20 -18.33
CA ARG A 7 6.63 -7.05 -19.22
C ARG A 7 7.68 -6.00 -18.82
N PRO A 8 8.26 -5.24 -19.76
CA PRO A 8 8.99 -4.03 -19.40
C PRO A 8 8.03 -3.13 -18.63
N LEU A 9 8.41 -2.65 -17.44
CA LEU A 9 7.67 -1.59 -16.75
C LEU A 9 7.62 -0.39 -17.71
N PRO A 10 6.46 -0.01 -18.26
CA PRO A 10 6.31 1.17 -19.09
C PRO A 10 6.67 2.41 -18.27
N HIS A 11 7.28 3.39 -18.94
CA HIS A 11 7.83 4.60 -18.34
C HIS A 11 6.78 5.55 -17.70
N HIS A 12 5.52 5.12 -17.54
CA HIS A 12 4.38 5.91 -17.11
C HIS A 12 3.45 5.20 -16.10
N GLU A 13 3.81 4.01 -15.61
CA GLU A 13 2.94 3.25 -14.70
C GLU A 13 3.10 3.72 -13.24
N GLU A 14 2.07 4.39 -12.71
CA GLU A 14 1.84 4.54 -11.27
C GLU A 14 1.58 3.14 -10.69
N THR A 15 2.36 2.70 -9.70
CA THR A 15 2.23 1.36 -9.10
C THR A 15 1.69 1.42 -7.68
N ASN A 16 0.94 0.40 -7.27
CA ASN A 16 0.63 0.16 -5.86
C ASN A 16 1.38 -1.08 -5.36
N VAL A 17 1.74 -1.06 -4.09
CA VAL A 17 2.35 -2.19 -3.39
C VAL A 17 1.37 -2.71 -2.36
N VAL A 18 1.10 -4.01 -2.40
CA VAL A 18 0.17 -4.68 -1.50
C VAL A 18 0.89 -5.83 -0.80
N PHE A 19 1.11 -5.70 0.51
CA PHE A 19 1.49 -6.83 1.35
C PHE A 19 0.22 -7.54 1.79
N PHE A 20 0.24 -8.87 1.76
CA PHE A 20 -0.93 -9.69 2.09
C PHE A 20 -0.56 -10.87 2.99
N ARG A 21 -1.48 -11.24 3.87
CA ARG A 21 -1.45 -12.49 4.63
C ARG A 21 -2.85 -13.01 4.91
N GLY A 22 -2.95 -14.26 5.37
CA GLY A 22 -4.25 -14.91 5.60
C GLY A 22 -5.02 -15.28 4.33
N MET A 23 -4.41 -15.08 3.15
CA MET A 23 -4.93 -15.48 1.84
C MET A 23 -3.81 -15.99 0.93
N SER A 24 -4.17 -16.67 -0.16
CA SER A 24 -3.20 -17.12 -1.16
C SER A 24 -2.88 -16.02 -2.17
N LEU A 25 -1.66 -16.08 -2.75
CA LEU A 25 -1.27 -15.22 -3.87
C LEU A 25 -2.26 -15.32 -5.05
N ASP A 26 -2.69 -16.54 -5.40
CA ASP A 26 -3.62 -16.77 -6.52
C ASP A 26 -4.97 -16.09 -6.28
N ALA A 27 -5.47 -16.10 -5.05
CA ALA A 27 -6.71 -15.41 -4.70
C ALA A 27 -6.58 -13.89 -4.89
N LEU A 28 -5.48 -13.29 -4.40
CA LEU A 28 -5.23 -11.86 -4.56
C LEU A 28 -5.05 -11.47 -6.03
N VAL A 29 -4.26 -12.23 -6.78
CA VAL A 29 -4.02 -12.01 -8.22
C VAL A 29 -5.32 -12.09 -9.01
N ARG A 30 -6.18 -13.09 -8.75
CA ARG A 30 -7.50 -13.16 -9.41
C ARG A 30 -8.38 -11.97 -9.08
N GLY A 31 -8.36 -11.53 -7.82
CA GLY A 31 -9.11 -10.36 -7.38
C GLY A 31 -8.65 -9.08 -8.07
N LEU A 32 -7.34 -8.84 -8.14
CA LEU A 32 -6.75 -7.71 -8.86
C LEU A 32 -7.11 -7.73 -10.35
N LEU A 33 -6.97 -8.89 -11.02
CA LEU A 33 -7.35 -9.04 -12.42
C LEU A 33 -8.85 -8.86 -12.65
N GLY A 34 -9.70 -9.29 -11.71
CA GLY A 34 -11.14 -9.05 -11.75
C GLY A 34 -11.53 -7.59 -11.51
N ALA A 35 -10.63 -6.80 -10.91
CA ALA A 35 -10.71 -5.35 -10.79
C ALA A 35 -9.88 -4.64 -11.86
N ASP A 36 -9.54 -5.31 -12.96
CA ASP A 36 -8.75 -4.79 -14.09
C ASP A 36 -7.39 -4.17 -13.70
N ARG A 37 -6.76 -4.67 -12.62
CA ARG A 37 -5.40 -4.27 -12.19
C ARG A 37 -4.40 -5.35 -12.54
N MET A 38 -3.38 -4.99 -13.31
CA MET A 38 -2.35 -5.93 -13.76
C MET A 38 -1.29 -6.14 -12.67
N PRO A 39 -1.09 -7.37 -12.17
CA PRO A 39 0.05 -7.67 -11.32
C PRO A 39 1.36 -7.60 -12.11
N LEU A 40 2.34 -6.88 -11.57
CA LEU A 40 3.65 -6.61 -12.18
C LEU A 40 4.75 -7.49 -11.59
N ALA A 41 4.72 -7.67 -10.27
CA ALA A 41 5.69 -8.48 -9.54
C ALA A 41 5.06 -9.03 -8.27
N TYR A 42 5.61 -10.14 -7.76
CA TYR A 42 5.20 -10.69 -6.48
C TYR A 42 6.31 -11.46 -5.77
N SER A 43 6.19 -11.57 -4.46
CA SER A 43 6.97 -12.49 -3.64
C SER A 43 6.08 -13.12 -2.58
N THR A 44 6.39 -14.34 -2.18
CA THR A 44 5.74 -14.99 -1.03
C THR A 44 6.77 -15.16 0.07
N GLY A 45 6.42 -14.70 1.27
CA GLY A 45 7.20 -14.87 2.48
C GLY A 45 6.46 -15.73 3.52
N PRO A 46 7.13 -16.11 4.62
CA PRO A 46 6.54 -16.97 5.64
C PRO A 46 5.37 -16.31 6.40
N GLU A 47 5.39 -14.99 6.56
CA GLU A 47 4.32 -14.24 7.23
C GLU A 47 3.53 -13.36 6.26
N TRP A 48 4.23 -12.60 5.42
CA TRP A 48 3.65 -11.71 4.42
C TRP A 48 4.10 -12.12 3.02
N GLY A 49 3.15 -12.17 2.09
CA GLY A 49 3.43 -12.03 0.67
C GLY A 49 3.35 -10.57 0.25
N VAL A 50 3.82 -10.27 -0.96
CA VAL A 50 3.72 -8.94 -1.57
C VAL A 50 3.35 -9.08 -3.05
N VAL A 51 2.50 -8.18 -3.53
CA VAL A 51 2.19 -7.99 -4.95
C VAL A 51 2.37 -6.52 -5.27
N MET A 52 3.06 -6.24 -6.37
CA MET A 52 3.04 -4.94 -7.03
C MET A 52 2.10 -5.02 -8.22
N HIS A 53 1.28 -3.99 -8.43
CA HIS A 53 0.36 -3.94 -9.55
C HIS A 53 0.17 -2.50 -10.05
N ASP A 54 -0.36 -2.35 -11.26
CA ASP A 54 -0.75 -1.04 -11.78
C ASP A 54 -1.76 -0.37 -10.86
N MET A 55 -1.55 0.91 -10.54
CA MET A 55 -2.52 1.69 -9.78
C MET A 55 -3.84 1.81 -10.53
N LEU A 56 -3.75 2.05 -11.85
CA LEU A 56 -4.88 2.31 -12.75
C LEU A 56 -4.80 1.46 -14.01
N SER A 57 -5.92 1.28 -14.69
CA SER A 57 -6.02 0.46 -15.90
C SER A 57 -6.15 1.36 -17.13
N TRP A 58 -5.01 1.82 -17.65
CA TRP A 58 -4.97 2.72 -18.82
C TRP A 58 -5.60 2.10 -20.07
N GLU A 59 -5.42 0.78 -20.27
CA GLU A 59 -5.97 0.06 -21.43
C GLU A 59 -7.49 -0.02 -21.42
N SER A 60 -8.11 -0.11 -20.24
CA SER A 60 -9.57 -0.16 -20.08
C SER A 60 -10.20 1.22 -19.91
N GLY A 61 -9.40 2.25 -19.62
CA GLY A 61 -9.89 3.58 -19.28
C GLY A 61 -10.48 3.67 -17.88
N ASP A 62 -10.20 2.69 -17.01
CA ASP A 62 -10.58 2.71 -15.60
C ASP A 62 -9.52 3.48 -14.78
N TYR A 63 -9.95 4.64 -14.29
CA TYR A 63 -9.18 5.56 -13.47
C TYR A 63 -9.62 5.57 -12.00
N ASP A 64 -10.55 4.69 -11.62
CA ASP A 64 -11.02 4.63 -10.24
C ASP A 64 -9.98 3.92 -9.35
N PRO A 65 -9.86 4.27 -8.06
CA PRO A 65 -9.01 3.53 -7.13
C PRO A 65 -9.53 2.10 -6.90
N VAL A 66 -8.62 1.17 -6.62
CA VAL A 66 -8.97 -0.21 -6.27
C VAL A 66 -9.73 -0.26 -4.96
N HIS A 67 -10.86 -0.96 -4.94
CA HIS A 67 -11.62 -1.24 -3.73
C HIS A 67 -11.05 -2.44 -2.96
N TYR A 68 -9.90 -2.28 -2.29
CA TYR A 68 -9.20 -3.39 -1.61
C TYR A 68 -10.02 -4.12 -0.53
N GLY A 69 -11.05 -3.49 0.04
CA GLY A 69 -11.97 -4.19 0.96
C GLY A 69 -12.63 -5.42 0.33
N THR A 70 -12.93 -5.39 -0.97
CA THR A 70 -13.48 -6.56 -1.68
C THR A 70 -12.43 -7.64 -1.95
N LEU A 71 -11.15 -7.28 -1.91
CA LEU A 71 -10.00 -8.17 -2.10
C LEU A 71 -9.50 -8.78 -0.77
N CYS A 72 -10.04 -8.33 0.37
CA CYS A 72 -9.66 -8.73 1.71
C CYS A 72 -10.77 -9.60 2.34
N PRO A 73 -10.83 -10.91 2.06
CA PRO A 73 -11.85 -11.78 2.65
C PRO A 73 -11.65 -11.95 4.16
N PRO A 74 -12.65 -12.48 4.89
CA PRO A 74 -12.49 -12.84 6.30
C PRO A 74 -11.28 -13.75 6.55
N GLY A 75 -10.47 -13.41 7.54
CA GLY A 75 -9.19 -14.03 7.88
C GLY A 75 -7.98 -13.45 7.14
N ALA A 76 -8.18 -12.55 6.17
CA ALA A 76 -7.11 -11.91 5.42
C ALA A 76 -6.78 -10.52 5.95
N GLU A 77 -5.56 -10.10 5.66
CA GLU A 77 -5.06 -8.76 5.97
C GLU A 77 -4.29 -8.22 4.77
N LEU A 78 -4.49 -6.94 4.48
CA LEU A 78 -3.76 -6.22 3.43
C LEU A 78 -3.12 -4.95 3.99
N VAL A 79 -1.83 -4.75 3.74
CA VAL A 79 -1.18 -3.45 3.85
C VAL A 79 -0.97 -2.91 2.44
N VAL A 80 -1.64 -1.80 2.13
CA VAL A 80 -1.63 -1.17 0.82
C VAL A 80 -0.87 0.14 0.91
N VAL A 81 0.09 0.30 0.00
CA VAL A 81 0.85 1.54 -0.19
C VAL A 81 0.58 2.02 -1.61
N VAL A 82 0.01 3.22 -1.70
CA VAL A 82 -0.16 3.95 -2.96
C VAL A 82 1.05 4.86 -3.12
N THR A 83 1.90 4.60 -4.11
CA THR A 83 3.25 5.19 -4.23
C THR A 83 3.34 6.32 -5.26
N GLU A 84 2.22 6.99 -5.59
CA GLU A 84 2.03 7.98 -6.66
C GLU A 84 3.28 8.71 -7.19
N PRO A 85 3.36 8.85 -8.53
CA PRO A 85 3.83 10.13 -9.05
C PRO A 85 2.95 10.66 -10.21
N CYS A 86 1.79 11.28 -9.93
CA CYS A 86 1.08 12.08 -10.93
C CYS A 86 0.37 13.33 -10.38
N ILE A 87 1.08 14.45 -10.45
CA ILE A 87 0.62 15.83 -10.18
C ILE A 87 -0.72 16.19 -10.84
N ALA A 88 -1.07 15.58 -11.98
CA ALA A 88 -2.30 15.89 -12.71
C ALA A 88 -3.58 15.45 -11.99
N LYS A 89 -3.49 14.48 -11.07
CA LYS A 89 -4.66 13.83 -10.44
C LYS A 89 -4.89 14.23 -8.98
N ALA A 90 -3.98 15.00 -8.38
CA ALA A 90 -4.10 15.51 -7.01
C ALA A 90 -4.37 14.44 -5.93
N HIS A 91 -3.88 13.21 -6.13
CA HIS A 91 -3.91 12.16 -5.10
C HIS A 91 -2.49 11.94 -4.58
N GLY A 92 -2.21 12.37 -3.35
CA GLY A 92 -0.91 12.13 -2.73
C GLY A 92 -0.70 10.65 -2.37
N PRO A 93 0.56 10.22 -2.13
CA PRO A 93 0.84 8.88 -1.62
C PRO A 93 0.08 8.62 -0.32
N SER A 94 -0.38 7.38 -0.16
CA SER A 94 -1.23 7.01 0.97
C SER A 94 -0.98 5.59 1.43
N PHE A 95 -1.34 5.35 2.67
CA PHE A 95 -1.30 4.05 3.30
C PHE A 95 -2.70 3.65 3.74
N ALA A 96 -3.02 2.37 3.56
CA ALA A 96 -4.22 1.76 4.10
C ALA A 96 -3.93 0.35 4.64
N TYR A 97 -4.50 0.04 5.78
CA TYR A 97 -4.49 -1.30 6.37
C TYR A 97 -5.91 -1.84 6.44
N TYR A 98 -6.10 -3.02 5.86
CA TYR A 98 -7.35 -3.75 5.82
C TYR A 98 -7.25 -5.04 6.61
N ARG A 99 -8.35 -5.42 7.26
CA ARG A 99 -8.54 -6.71 7.90
C ARG A 99 -9.99 -7.13 7.74
N ASP A 100 -10.22 -8.37 7.33
CA ASP A 100 -11.56 -8.94 7.16
C ASP A 100 -12.49 -8.15 6.21
N GLY A 101 -11.92 -7.34 5.31
CA GLY A 101 -12.66 -6.50 4.37
C GLY A 101 -12.84 -5.05 4.82
N ASP A 102 -12.59 -4.75 6.10
CA ASP A 102 -12.74 -3.43 6.68
C ASP A 102 -11.44 -2.64 6.64
N VAL A 103 -11.56 -1.31 6.43
CA VAL A 103 -10.44 -0.38 6.60
C VAL A 103 -10.21 -0.17 8.09
N ILE A 104 -9.11 -0.71 8.61
CA ILE A 104 -8.73 -0.55 10.01
C ILE A 104 -8.10 0.82 10.22
N THR A 105 -7.15 1.22 9.38
CA THR A 105 -6.55 2.56 9.43
C THR A 105 -6.07 2.97 8.05
N HIS A 106 -6.22 4.26 7.74
CA HIS A 106 -5.75 4.89 6.51
C HIS A 106 -5.27 6.31 6.81
N PHE A 107 -4.22 6.77 6.14
CA PHE A 107 -3.84 8.19 6.09
C PHE A 107 -3.10 8.54 4.80
N SER A 108 -3.16 9.82 4.43
CA SER A 108 -2.29 10.41 3.40
C SER A 108 -0.91 10.70 3.99
N PHE A 109 0.15 10.53 3.20
CA PHE A 109 1.51 10.85 3.62
C PHE A 109 1.71 12.35 3.81
N GLU A 110 0.90 13.17 3.14
CA GLU A 110 0.87 14.63 3.31
C GLU A 110 0.19 15.05 4.63
N SER A 111 -0.56 14.15 5.26
CA SER A 111 -1.32 14.44 6.48
C SER A 111 -1.45 13.20 7.38
N PRO A 112 -0.32 12.63 7.87
CA PRO A 112 -0.33 11.42 8.69
C PRO A 112 -1.00 11.61 10.06
N SER A 113 -1.25 12.86 10.46
CA SER A 113 -1.97 13.24 11.69
C SER A 113 -3.49 13.19 11.55
N GLN A 114 -4.02 12.89 10.37
CA GLN A 114 -5.46 12.82 10.09
C GLN A 114 -5.88 11.40 9.65
N PRO A 115 -5.64 10.35 10.47
CA PRO A 115 -6.04 9.01 10.11
C PRO A 115 -7.55 8.80 10.24
N TRP A 116 -8.08 7.87 9.46
CA TRP A 116 -9.46 7.38 9.55
C TRP A 116 -9.53 5.86 9.40
N GLY A 117 -10.65 5.25 9.77
CA GLY A 117 -10.84 3.79 9.76
C GLY A 117 -11.54 3.31 11.03
N ALA A 118 -11.61 1.99 11.24
CA ALA A 118 -12.14 1.40 12.46
C ALA A 118 -11.26 1.68 13.70
N GLU A 119 -9.94 1.71 13.50
CA GLU A 119 -8.92 1.98 14.53
C GLU A 119 -7.91 3.03 14.03
N PRO A 120 -8.33 4.29 13.83
CA PRO A 120 -7.49 5.32 13.21
C PRO A 120 -6.22 5.63 14.02
N GLY A 121 -6.22 5.35 15.33
CA GLY A 121 -5.06 5.55 16.20
C GLY A 121 -4.01 4.43 16.17
N LEU A 122 -4.21 3.37 15.36
CA LEU A 122 -3.38 2.15 15.41
C LEU A 122 -1.89 2.45 15.24
N LEU A 123 -1.54 3.31 14.28
CA LEU A 123 -0.15 3.66 13.96
C LEU A 123 0.34 4.94 14.66
N THR A 124 -0.51 5.64 15.43
CA THR A 124 -0.13 6.91 16.08
C THR A 124 1.14 6.78 16.92
N PRO A 125 1.35 5.73 17.75
CA PRO A 125 2.59 5.60 18.52
C PRO A 125 3.84 5.51 17.65
N ALA A 126 3.80 4.71 16.57
CA ALA A 126 4.92 4.55 15.65
C ALA A 126 5.21 5.85 14.87
N LEU A 127 4.17 6.51 14.37
CA LEU A 127 4.29 7.78 13.66
C LEU A 127 4.78 8.92 14.58
N THR A 128 4.34 8.96 15.85
CA THR A 128 4.82 9.93 16.83
C THR A 128 6.29 9.70 17.16
N ALA A 129 6.71 8.44 17.34
CA ALA A 129 8.12 8.10 17.59
C ALA A 129 9.03 8.52 16.43
N ALA A 130 8.53 8.47 15.19
CA ALA A 130 9.21 8.94 13.98
C ALA A 130 9.11 10.47 13.74
N ARG A 131 8.52 11.23 14.68
CA ARG A 131 8.25 12.68 14.57
C ARG A 131 7.41 13.07 13.36
N LEU A 132 6.44 12.22 12.99
CA LEU A 132 5.50 12.49 11.89
C LEU A 132 4.15 13.01 12.39
N THR A 133 3.86 12.85 13.68
CA THR A 133 2.62 13.31 14.31
C THR A 133 2.89 13.87 15.71
N GLY A 134 1.93 14.63 16.23
CA GLY A 134 2.00 15.24 17.55
C GLY A 134 2.72 16.61 17.57
N PRO A 135 2.98 17.16 18.77
CA PRO A 135 3.47 18.54 18.94
C PRO A 135 4.91 18.77 18.46
N HIS A 136 5.64 17.69 18.15
CA HIS A 136 7.03 17.73 17.68
C HIS A 136 7.17 17.15 16.26
N ALA A 137 6.08 17.20 15.48
CA ALA A 137 6.11 16.71 14.10
C ALA A 137 7.02 17.57 13.22
N GLU A 138 7.80 16.91 12.37
CA GLU A 138 8.75 17.50 11.43
C GLU A 138 8.38 17.02 10.01
N LEU A 139 7.45 17.73 9.36
CA LEU A 139 6.89 17.37 8.04
C LEU A 139 7.52 18.09 6.85
N ASP A 140 8.43 19.04 7.09
CA ASP A 140 9.08 19.82 6.03
C ASP A 140 10.38 19.18 5.49
N GLY A 141 10.70 17.95 5.92
CA GLY A 141 11.92 17.25 5.54
C GLY A 141 11.75 16.38 4.29
N ASP A 142 12.81 16.26 3.49
CA ASP A 142 12.84 15.42 2.28
C ASP A 142 12.73 13.91 2.60
N ASP A 143 12.85 13.52 3.87
CA ASP A 143 12.85 12.14 4.37
C ASP A 143 11.50 11.68 4.96
N VAL A 144 10.45 12.51 4.87
CA VAL A 144 9.15 12.25 5.52
C VAL A 144 8.52 10.95 5.04
N GLU A 145 8.51 10.70 3.73
CA GLU A 145 7.94 9.46 3.17
C GLU A 145 8.74 8.22 3.59
N GLU A 146 10.06 8.32 3.63
CA GLU A 146 10.94 7.25 4.10
C GLU A 146 10.67 6.93 5.58
N ARG A 147 10.53 7.95 6.43
CA ARG A 147 10.17 7.77 7.85
C ARG A 147 8.78 7.17 8.03
N ILE A 148 7.80 7.56 7.21
CA ILE A 148 6.46 6.97 7.23
C ILE A 148 6.57 5.48 6.90
N MET A 149 7.25 5.14 5.80
CA MET A 149 7.40 3.77 5.36
C MET A 149 8.18 2.93 6.37
N ALA A 150 9.23 3.47 7.00
CA ALA A 150 9.96 2.80 8.08
C ALA A 150 9.07 2.55 9.30
N ALA A 151 8.24 3.50 9.70
CA ALA A 151 7.30 3.35 10.81
C ALA A 151 6.23 2.28 10.53
N VAL A 152 5.67 2.27 9.31
CA VAL A 152 4.70 1.26 8.85
C VAL A 152 5.36 -0.12 8.79
N ALA A 153 6.49 -0.25 8.10
CA ALA A 153 7.20 -1.51 7.94
C ALA A 153 7.62 -2.10 9.27
N GLY A 154 8.15 -1.27 10.18
CA GLY A 154 8.53 -1.68 11.53
C GLY A 154 7.33 -2.13 12.37
N PHE A 155 6.19 -1.44 12.28
CA PHE A 155 4.98 -1.79 13.03
C PHE A 155 4.40 -3.14 12.59
N PHE A 156 4.33 -3.41 11.28
CA PHE A 156 3.76 -4.66 10.75
C PHE A 156 4.78 -5.78 10.55
N SER A 157 6.06 -5.52 10.83
CA SER A 157 7.17 -6.42 10.50
C SER A 157 7.15 -6.83 9.02
N LEU A 158 6.97 -5.85 8.13
CA LEU A 158 6.92 -6.08 6.69
C LEU A 158 8.28 -6.56 6.18
N PRO A 159 8.31 -7.46 5.19
CA PRO A 159 9.56 -7.89 4.58
C PRO A 159 10.19 -6.75 3.77
N ASP A 160 11.52 -6.67 3.79
CA ASP A 160 12.26 -5.78 2.91
C ASP A 160 12.00 -6.12 1.44
N LEU A 161 11.84 -5.08 0.62
CA LEU A 161 11.69 -5.21 -0.81
C LEU A 161 13.00 -4.83 -1.49
N ASP A 162 13.73 -5.84 -1.98
CA ASP A 162 14.82 -5.62 -2.92
C ASP A 162 14.20 -5.25 -4.28
N MET A 163 14.03 -3.95 -4.52
CA MET A 163 13.67 -3.40 -5.82
C MET A 163 14.92 -3.33 -6.71
N PRO A 164 14.87 -3.79 -7.99
CA PRO A 164 15.99 -3.73 -8.92
C PRO A 164 16.30 -2.31 -9.39
#